data_AF-A0A7S0ACY8-F1
#
_entry.id   AF-A0A7S0ACY8-F1
#
_cell.length_a   1.000
_cell.length_b   1.000
_cell.length_c   1.000
_cell.angle_alpha   90.00
_cell.angle_beta   90.00
_cell.angle_gamma   90.00
#
_symmetry.space_group_name_H-M   'P 1'
#
loop_
_entity.id
_entity.type
_entity.pdbx_description
1 polymer ?
#
loop_
_entity_poly.entity_id
_entity_poly.type
_entity_poly.pdbx_seq_one_letter_code
_entity_poly.pdbx_strand_id
1 'polypeptide(L)'
;VEDEAVVAAALRRYAGVVELVPAPPLQGLEGRPGLEAWVVPHPDDGGRCWQRPAETPPELLPGLRLSVFAPEPGSADARAWAEACQHCRRFLPHESQSGGFFLAGFEKR
;
A
#
# COMPACT_ATOMS: atom_id res chain seq x y z
N VAL A 1 4.42 -5.75 -0.96
CA VAL A 1 3.81 -4.44 -0.63
C VAL A 1 4.96 -3.52 -0.35
N GLU A 2 5.33 -2.68 -1.31
CA GLU A 2 6.62 -1.99 -1.26
C GLU A 2 6.43 -0.48 -1.15
N ASP A 3 5.81 0.18 -2.13
CA ASP A 3 5.86 1.64 -2.21
C ASP A 3 5.02 2.38 -1.14
N GLU A 4 3.74 2.03 -0.95
CA GLU A 4 2.91 2.67 0.08
C GLU A 4 3.41 2.41 1.50
N ALA A 5 4.05 1.25 1.73
CA ALA A 5 4.64 0.92 3.03
C ALA A 5 5.85 1.81 3.35
N VAL A 6 6.65 2.13 2.33
CA VAL A 6 7.77 3.08 2.44
C VAL A 6 7.25 4.50 2.69
N VAL A 7 6.20 4.93 1.98
CA VAL A 7 5.56 6.24 2.20
C VAL A 7 5.01 6.35 3.62
N ALA A 8 4.25 5.34 4.07
CA ALA A 8 3.70 5.32 5.43
C ALA A 8 4.82 5.37 6.48
N ALA A 9 5.93 4.67 6.26
CA ALA A 9 7.10 4.74 7.14
C ALA A 9 7.75 6.13 7.15
N ALA A 10 7.86 6.80 6.00
CA ALA A 10 8.37 8.16 5.90
C ALA A 10 7.48 9.15 6.67
N LEU A 11 6.15 9.07 6.51
CA LEU A 11 5.19 9.92 7.22
C LEU A 11 5.27 9.74 8.74
N ARG A 12 5.44 8.50 9.23
CA ARG A 12 5.65 8.26 10.66
C ARG A 12 6.96 8.86 11.16
N ARG A 13 8.05 8.69 10.40
CA ARG A 13 9.39 9.14 10.81
C ARG A 13 9.53 10.66 10.82
N TYR A 14 8.89 11.35 9.87
CA TYR A 14 9.00 12.80 9.68
C TYR A 14 7.68 13.51 9.99
N ALA A 15 6.89 12.94 10.89
CA ALA A 15 5.60 13.48 11.30
C ALA A 15 5.73 14.96 11.74
N GLY A 16 4.93 15.83 11.13
CA GLY A 16 4.94 17.27 11.39
C GLY A 16 6.01 18.07 10.65
N VAL A 17 6.93 17.42 9.94
CA VAL A 17 7.98 18.07 9.12
C VAL A 17 7.62 18.00 7.63
N VAL A 18 7.01 16.90 7.21
CA VAL A 18 6.54 16.69 5.83
C VAL A 18 5.09 16.25 5.84
N GLU A 19 4.38 16.57 4.77
CA GLU A 19 3.01 16.12 4.54
C GLU A 19 2.87 15.55 3.14
N LEU A 20 2.00 14.55 2.99
CA LEU A 20 1.71 13.98 1.69
C LEU A 20 0.72 14.90 0.95
N VAL A 21 1.03 15.23 -0.30
CA VAL A 21 0.15 16.03 -1.15
C VAL A 21 -0.47 15.18 -2.25
N PRO A 22 -1.73 15.45 -2.66
CA PRO A 22 -2.35 14.74 -3.78
C PRO A 22 -1.49 14.82 -5.04
N ALA A 23 -1.29 13.69 -5.71
CA ALA A 23 -0.64 13.69 -7.01
C ALA A 23 -1.39 14.60 -7.99
N PRO A 24 -0.71 15.49 -8.72
CA PRO A 24 -1.34 16.31 -9.73
C PRO A 24 -1.85 15.43 -10.89
N PRO A 25 -2.86 15.87 -11.65
CA PRO A 25 -3.24 15.20 -12.88
C PRO A 25 -2.06 15.20 -13.85
N LEU A 26 -1.72 14.02 -14.36
CA LEU A 26 -0.68 13.85 -15.36
C LEU A 26 -1.34 13.59 -16.72
N GLN A 27 -1.13 14.50 -17.68
CA GLN A 27 -1.77 14.40 -18.98
C GLN A 27 -1.35 13.10 -19.69
N GLY A 28 -2.34 12.32 -20.14
CA GLY A 28 -2.11 11.06 -20.83
C GLY A 28 -1.73 9.88 -19.94
N LEU A 29 -1.76 10.04 -18.61
CA LEU A 29 -1.46 8.99 -17.65
C LEU A 29 -2.63 8.79 -16.69
N GLU A 30 -3.15 7.57 -16.64
CA GLU A 30 -4.21 7.19 -15.71
C GLU A 30 -3.59 6.57 -14.46
N GLY A 31 -3.66 7.30 -13.34
CA GLY A 31 -3.15 6.86 -12.05
C GLY A 31 -4.26 6.23 -11.19
N ARG A 32 -4.01 5.03 -10.67
CA ARG A 32 -4.87 4.36 -9.69
C ARG A 32 -4.51 4.74 -8.26
N PRO A 33 -5.47 4.83 -7.33
CA PRO A 33 -5.18 4.97 -5.90
C PRO A 33 -4.45 3.72 -5.37
N GLY A 34 -3.87 3.83 -4.18
CA GLY A 34 -3.29 2.68 -3.47
C GLY A 34 -4.34 1.64 -3.07
N LEU A 35 -3.90 0.44 -2.69
CA LEU A 35 -4.80 -0.63 -2.24
C LEU A 35 -4.98 -0.57 -0.73
N GLU A 36 -6.22 -0.41 -0.28
CA GLU A 36 -6.57 -0.47 1.15
C GLU A 36 -6.61 -1.90 1.69
N ALA A 37 -6.93 -2.86 0.82
CA ALA A 37 -6.98 -4.28 1.15
C ALA A 37 -6.51 -5.12 -0.05
N TRP A 38 -5.95 -6.29 0.26
CA TRP A 38 -5.59 -7.29 -0.74
C TRP A 38 -5.65 -8.68 -0.14
N VAL A 39 -5.58 -9.68 -1.01
CA VAL A 39 -5.52 -11.08 -0.62
C VAL A 39 -4.09 -11.59 -0.62
N VAL A 40 -3.78 -12.43 0.35
CA VAL A 40 -2.54 -13.19 0.47
C VAL A 40 -2.85 -14.63 0.05
N PRO A 41 -2.26 -15.12 -1.04
CA PRO A 41 -2.50 -16.49 -1.50
C PRO A 41 -1.84 -17.50 -0.56
N HIS A 42 -2.44 -18.69 -0.44
CA HIS A 42 -1.81 -19.82 0.22
C HIS A 42 -0.55 -20.23 -0.55
N PRO A 43 0.59 -20.48 0.13
CA PRO A 43 1.86 -20.76 -0.53
C PRO A 43 1.78 -21.96 -1.48
N ASP A 44 1.05 -23.01 -1.08
CA ASP A 44 0.92 -24.26 -1.86
C ASP A 44 -0.46 -24.46 -2.52
N ASP A 45 -1.41 -23.54 -2.34
CA ASP A 45 -2.79 -23.68 -2.84
C ASP A 45 -3.28 -22.36 -3.45
N GLY A 46 -3.04 -22.19 -4.75
CA GLY A 46 -3.43 -20.98 -5.48
C GLY A 46 -4.94 -20.70 -5.51
N GLY A 47 -5.79 -21.65 -5.09
CA GLY A 47 -7.23 -21.46 -4.98
C GLY A 47 -7.66 -20.81 -3.66
N ARG A 48 -6.79 -20.77 -2.66
CA ARG A 48 -7.10 -20.27 -1.32
C ARG A 48 -6.37 -18.97 -1.03
N CYS A 49 -7.11 -18.01 -0.50
CA CYS A 49 -6.65 -16.66 -0.22
C CYS A 49 -7.14 -16.18 1.15
N TRP A 50 -6.37 -15.32 1.80
CA TRP A 50 -6.71 -14.71 3.08
C TRP A 50 -6.53 -13.21 3.03
N GLN A 51 -7.37 -12.45 3.72
CA GLN A 51 -7.20 -11.00 3.85
C GLN A 51 -6.60 -10.61 5.20
N ARG A 52 -6.73 -11.49 6.20
CA ARG A 52 -6.30 -11.20 7.58
C ARG A 52 -5.47 -12.33 8.16
N PRO A 53 -4.54 -12.03 9.09
CA PRO A 53 -3.83 -13.07 9.85
C PRO A 53 -4.78 -14.03 10.60
N ALA A 54 -5.93 -13.56 11.08
CA ALA A 54 -6.88 -14.42 11.79
C ALA A 54 -7.51 -15.52 10.91
N GLU A 55 -7.44 -15.38 9.58
CA GLU A 55 -8.00 -16.35 8.62
C GLU A 55 -6.97 -17.41 8.20
N THR A 56 -5.70 -17.22 8.58
CA THR A 56 -4.61 -18.13 8.24
C THR A 56 -4.56 -19.30 9.23
N PRO A 57 -4.32 -20.54 8.77
CA PRO A 57 -4.10 -21.69 9.63
C PRO A 57 -2.96 -21.42 10.65
N PRO A 58 -3.11 -21.81 11.92
CA PRO A 58 -2.09 -21.60 12.96
C PRO A 58 -0.71 -22.15 12.61
N GLU A 59 -0.65 -23.18 11.77
CA GLU A 59 0.59 -23.84 11.35
C GLU A 59 1.38 -22.98 10.35
N LEU A 60 0.69 -22.14 9.58
CA LEU A 60 1.30 -21.28 8.55
C LEU A 60 1.65 -19.89 9.07
N LEU A 61 0.95 -19.43 10.12
CA LEU A 61 1.15 -18.11 10.71
C LEU A 61 2.62 -17.79 11.08
N PRO A 62 3.39 -18.69 11.73
CA PRO A 62 4.79 -18.42 12.05
C PRO A 62 5.69 -18.19 10.83
N GLY A 63 5.32 -18.74 9.67
CA GLY A 63 6.04 -18.57 8.41
C GLY A 63 5.72 -17.27 7.67
N LEU A 64 4.68 -16.54 8.09
CA LEU A 64 4.21 -15.33 7.44
C LEU A 64 4.65 -14.09 8.23
N ARG A 65 5.16 -13.10 7.50
CA ARG A 65 5.35 -11.75 8.08
C ARG A 65 4.00 -11.05 8.11
N LEU A 66 3.60 -10.49 9.25
CA LEU A 66 2.32 -9.77 9.36
C LEU A 66 2.18 -8.63 8.33
N SER A 67 3.29 -8.05 7.88
CA SER A 67 3.34 -7.02 6.84
C SER A 67 2.91 -7.49 5.44
N VAL A 68 2.67 -8.79 5.24
CA VAL A 68 2.06 -9.29 3.99
C VAL A 68 0.57 -9.04 3.94
N PHE A 69 -0.07 -8.74 5.08
CA PHE A 69 -1.47 -8.36 5.16
C PHE A 69 -1.62 -6.84 5.18
N ALA A 70 -2.80 -6.36 4.79
CA ALA A 70 -3.12 -4.94 4.90
C ALA A 70 -3.10 -4.50 6.37
N PRO A 71 -2.70 -3.24 6.66
CA PRO A 71 -2.75 -2.72 8.02
C PRO A 71 -4.17 -2.79 8.59
N GLU A 72 -4.31 -3.41 9.76
CA GLU A 72 -5.60 -3.54 10.43
C GLU A 72 -6.18 -2.15 10.80
N PRO A 73 -7.50 -1.93 10.67
CA PRO A 73 -8.14 -0.70 11.10
C PRO A 73 -7.82 -0.36 12.56
N GLY A 74 -7.42 0.89 12.82
CA GLY A 74 -7.06 1.36 14.16
C GLY A 74 -5.65 0.99 14.62
N SER A 75 -4.87 0.25 13.81
CA SER A 75 -3.43 0.10 14.06
C SER A 75 -2.69 1.43 13.94
N ALA A 76 -1.50 1.52 14.53
CA ALA A 76 -0.64 2.70 14.42
C ALA A 76 -0.30 3.06 12.96
N ASP A 77 -0.34 2.08 12.07
CA ASP A 77 -0.01 2.23 10.65
C ASP A 77 -1.23 2.59 9.79
N ALA A 78 -2.45 2.34 10.27
CA ALA A 78 -3.68 2.52 9.49
C ALA A 78 -3.85 3.94 8.94
N ARG A 79 -3.54 4.97 9.75
CA ARG A 79 -3.70 6.37 9.33
C ARG A 79 -2.71 6.75 8.22
N ALA A 80 -1.42 6.46 8.43
CA ALA A 80 -0.38 6.76 7.45
C ALA A 80 -0.58 5.94 6.17
N TRP A 81 -1.08 4.71 6.28
CA TRP A 81 -1.46 3.88 5.15
C TRP A 81 -2.63 4.48 4.35
N ALA A 82 -3.72 4.86 5.02
CA ALA A 82 -4.87 5.48 4.37
C ALA A 82 -4.50 6.77 3.63
N GLU A 83 -3.66 7.60 4.24
CA GLU A 83 -3.13 8.81 3.61
C GLU A 83 -2.31 8.48 2.36
N ALA A 84 -1.41 7.49 2.44
CA ALA A 84 -0.66 7.00 1.29
C ALA A 84 -1.58 6.49 0.17
N CYS A 85 -2.61 5.68 0.48
CA CYS A 85 -3.54 5.18 -0.52
C CYS A 85 -4.33 6.29 -1.24
N GLN A 86 -4.66 7.37 -0.52
CA GLN A 86 -5.45 8.49 -1.07
C GLN A 86 -4.63 9.44 -1.94
N HIS A 87 -3.40 9.75 -1.55
CA HIS A 87 -2.60 10.79 -2.21
C HIS A 87 -1.59 10.25 -3.20
N CYS A 88 -1.10 9.02 -3.01
CA CYS A 88 -0.21 8.38 -3.98
C CYS A 88 -0.95 7.88 -5.22
N ARG A 89 -0.22 7.66 -6.30
CA ARG A 89 -0.75 7.07 -7.54
C ARG A 89 0.14 5.93 -8.03
N ARG A 90 -0.52 4.82 -8.39
CA ARG A 90 0.07 3.68 -9.09
C ARG A 90 -0.26 3.82 -10.57
N PHE A 91 0.75 3.72 -11.42
CA PHE A 91 0.58 3.75 -12.88
C PHE A 91 0.87 2.35 -13.40
N LEU A 92 -0.14 1.76 -14.04
CA LEU A 92 -0.07 0.40 -14.52
C LEU A 92 0.34 0.37 -16.00
N PRO A 93 1.26 -0.51 -16.40
CA PRO A 93 1.78 -0.53 -17.78
C PRO A 93 0.68 -0.64 -18.85
N HIS A 94 -0.37 -1.41 -18.56
CA HIS A 94 -1.45 -1.71 -19.50
C HIS A 94 -2.50 -0.60 -19.61
N GLU A 95 -2.58 0.35 -18.67
CA GLU A 95 -3.61 1.39 -18.68
C GLU A 95 -3.20 2.64 -19.48
N SER A 96 -1.90 2.90 -19.65
CA SER A 96 -1.44 4.11 -20.36
C SER A 96 -0.25 3.85 -21.31
N GLN A 97 -0.04 2.61 -21.74
CA GLN A 97 1.09 2.20 -22.59
C GLN A 97 2.45 2.75 -22.11
N SER A 98 2.59 2.84 -20.79
CA SER A 98 3.75 3.38 -20.11
C SER A 98 4.48 2.28 -19.34
N GLY A 99 5.58 2.60 -18.66
CA GLY A 99 6.15 1.71 -17.66
C GLY A 99 5.30 1.63 -16.40
N GLY A 100 5.55 0.65 -15.53
CA GLY A 100 4.96 0.62 -14.20
C GLY A 100 5.75 1.53 -13.26
N PHE A 101 5.08 2.48 -12.61
CA PHE A 101 5.73 3.36 -11.63
C PHE A 101 4.75 3.87 -10.57
N PHE A 102 5.33 4.45 -9.51
CA PHE A 102 4.62 4.95 -8.33
C PHE A 102 4.97 6.42 -8.10
N LEU A 103 3.99 7.23 -7.70
CA LEU A 103 4.17 8.64 -7.40
C LEU A 103 3.68 8.97 -5.99
N ALA A 104 4.57 9.53 -5.19
CA ALA A 104 4.29 10.16 -3.90
C ALA A 104 4.90 11.58 -3.88
N GLY A 105 4.05 12.59 -3.68
CA GLY A 105 4.47 13.98 -3.53
C GLY A 105 4.50 14.37 -2.06
N PHE A 106 5.59 14.99 -1.61
CA PHE A 106 5.72 15.52 -0.25
C PHE A 106 5.94 17.02 -0.30
N GLU A 107 5.27 17.74 0.60
CA GLU A 107 5.56 19.14 0.88
C GLU A 107 6.24 19.26 2.24
N LYS A 108 7.25 20.12 2.34
CA LYS A 108 7.93 20.42 3.59
C LYS A 108 7.19 21.56 4.29
N ARG A 109 6.93 21.40 5.58
CA ARG A 109 6.42 22.46 6.46
C ARG A 109 7.51 23.43 6.91
#